data_AF-A0A1Q3C3E9-F1
#
_entry.id   AF-A0A1Q3C3E9-F1
#
_cell.length_a   1.000
_cell.length_b   1.000
_cell.length_c   1.000
_cell.angle_alpha   90.00
_cell.angle_beta   90.00
_cell.angle_gamma   90.00
#
_symmetry.space_group_name_H-M   'P 1'
#
loop_
_entity.id
_entity.type
_entity.pdbx_description
1 polymer ?
#
loop_
_entity_poly.entity_id
_entity_poly.type
_entity_poly.pdbx_seq_one_letter_code
_entity_poly.pdbx_strand_id
1 'polypeptide(L)'
;MTNIKNRKFIALDISGKNYLSWVLDVKLHLSAKKLRHTIEEENAATNEERATALIFLRHHIDDDLKYEYLTVENPLELWQNLNDRFEHLKAVVLPKTMNDWAQLRFQDFKTVSEYNSTLFKI
;
A
#
# COMPACT_ATOMS: atom_id res chain seq x y z
N MET A 1 -11.03 -21.39 2.81
CA MET A 1 -11.41 -20.93 1.45
C MET A 1 -11.46 -19.41 1.48
N THR A 2 -10.33 -18.74 1.22
CA THR A 2 -10.31 -17.28 1.11
C THR A 2 -11.08 -16.91 -0.15
N ASN A 3 -12.18 -16.20 0.03
CA ASN A 3 -12.97 -15.63 -1.05
C ASN A 3 -12.07 -14.61 -1.76
N ILE A 4 -11.40 -15.02 -2.84
CA ILE A 4 -10.63 -14.13 -3.71
C ILE A 4 -11.67 -13.25 -4.42
N LYS A 5 -12.22 -12.28 -3.68
CA LYS A 5 -12.81 -11.11 -4.30
C LYS A 5 -11.68 -10.51 -5.13
N ASN A 6 -11.94 -10.24 -6.41
CA ASN A 6 -11.01 -9.68 -7.39
C ASN A 6 -10.42 -8.33 -6.93
N ARG A 7 -9.49 -8.36 -5.98
CA ARG A 7 -8.68 -7.23 -5.57
C ARG A 7 -7.68 -6.95 -6.68
N LYS A 8 -7.47 -5.68 -7.02
CA LYS A 8 -6.58 -5.33 -8.15
C LYS A 8 -5.11 -5.56 -7.82
N PHE A 9 -4.77 -5.60 -6.53
CA PHE A 9 -3.47 -5.92 -5.98
C PHE A 9 -3.65 -6.41 -4.53
N ILE A 10 -2.55 -6.83 -3.90
CA ILE A 10 -2.54 -7.40 -2.55
C ILE A 10 -2.98 -6.34 -1.53
N ALA A 11 -3.91 -6.70 -0.63
CA ALA A 11 -4.36 -5.80 0.43
C ALA A 11 -3.24 -5.52 1.44
N LEU A 12 -3.29 -4.36 2.10
CA LEU A 12 -2.37 -4.01 3.18
C LEU A 12 -2.50 -5.05 4.29
N ASP A 13 -1.40 -5.72 4.60
CA ASP A 13 -1.31 -6.70 5.68
C ASP A 13 -1.31 -5.98 7.04
N ILE A 14 -1.91 -6.59 8.06
CA ILE A 14 -1.98 -6.03 9.42
C ILE A 14 -0.60 -5.72 10.02
N SER A 15 0.44 -6.47 9.63
CA SER A 15 1.82 -6.21 10.07
C SER A 15 2.49 -5.05 9.32
N GLY A 16 1.88 -4.56 8.23
CA GLY A 16 2.42 -3.48 7.40
C GLY A 16 3.62 -3.87 6.55
N LYS A 17 4.00 -5.15 6.47
CA LYS A 17 5.17 -5.60 5.68
C LYS A 17 5.12 -5.19 4.21
N ASN A 18 3.94 -5.15 3.62
CA ASN A 18 3.72 -4.73 2.23
C ASN A 18 3.26 -3.26 2.11
N TYR A 19 3.43 -2.44 3.15
CA TYR A 19 2.92 -1.07 3.17
C TYR A 19 3.50 -0.20 2.03
N LEU A 20 4.78 -0.33 1.71
CA LEU A 20 5.41 0.45 0.64
C LEU A 20 4.83 0.13 -0.75
N SER A 21 4.69 -1.15 -1.09
CA SER A 21 4.07 -1.56 -2.35
C SER A 21 2.59 -1.21 -2.40
N TRP A 22 1.87 -1.39 -1.29
CA TRP A 22 0.47 -1.01 -1.17
C TRP A 22 0.24 0.50 -1.40
N VAL A 23 1.07 1.36 -0.81
CA VAL A 23 1.00 2.82 -1.01
C VAL A 23 1.15 3.17 -2.49
N LEU A 24 2.11 2.54 -3.18
CA LEU A 24 2.36 2.78 -4.60
C LEU A 24 1.14 2.36 -5.43
N ASP A 25 0.62 1.16 -5.20
CA ASP A 25 -0.52 0.61 -5.93
C ASP A 25 -1.80 1.44 -5.73
N VAL A 26 -2.07 1.89 -4.50
CA VAL A 26 -3.21 2.78 -4.21
C VAL A 26 -3.07 4.11 -4.95
N LYS A 27 -1.90 4.77 -4.87
CA LYS A 27 -1.68 6.06 -5.54
C LYS A 27 -1.82 5.94 -7.06
N LEU A 28 -1.25 4.90 -7.66
CA LEU A 28 -1.36 4.65 -9.10
C LEU A 28 -2.82 4.40 -9.51
N HIS A 29 -3.56 3.60 -8.76
CA HIS A 29 -4.95 3.32 -9.05
C HIS A 29 -5.83 4.57 -8.96
N LEU A 30 -5.72 5.33 -7.88
CA LEU A 30 -6.48 6.57 -7.71
C LEU A 30 -6.10 7.58 -8.79
N SER A 31 -4.83 7.69 -9.17
CA SER A 31 -4.39 8.54 -10.28
C SER A 31 -5.05 8.13 -11.60
N ALA A 32 -5.03 6.83 -11.93
CA ALA A 32 -5.68 6.31 -13.15
C ALA A 32 -7.19 6.56 -13.17
N LYS A 33 -7.81 6.68 -11.99
CA LYS A 33 -9.23 7.02 -11.82
C LYS A 33 -9.51 8.51 -11.67
N LYS A 34 -8.49 9.38 -11.70
CA LYS A 34 -8.60 10.81 -11.39
C LYS A 34 -9.22 11.09 -10.01
N LEU A 35 -8.91 10.22 -9.04
CA LEU A 35 -9.37 10.28 -7.65
C LEU A 35 -8.21 10.51 -6.68
N ARG A 36 -7.00 10.82 -7.16
CA ARG A 36 -5.83 10.99 -6.27
C ARG A 36 -6.02 12.15 -5.29
N HIS A 37 -6.72 13.21 -5.70
CA HIS A 37 -7.02 14.37 -4.87
C HIS A 37 -7.87 14.04 -3.64
N THR A 38 -8.58 12.90 -3.61
CA THR A 38 -9.42 12.53 -2.46
C THR A 38 -8.62 12.17 -1.21
N ILE A 39 -7.32 11.90 -1.36
CA ILE A 39 -6.38 11.56 -0.29
C ILE A 39 -5.28 12.62 -0.09
N GLU A 40 -5.48 13.83 -0.64
CA GLU A 40 -4.57 14.98 -0.51
C GLU A 40 -5.28 16.11 0.27
N GLU A 41 -4.54 16.96 0.98
CA GLU A 41 -5.10 17.94 1.94
C GLU A 41 -5.92 19.07 1.29
N GLU A 42 -5.63 19.42 0.03
CA GLU A 42 -6.31 20.51 -0.71
C GLU A 42 -7.64 20.08 -1.39
N ASN A 43 -8.35 19.13 -0.76
CA ASN A 43 -9.45 18.38 -1.36
C ASN A 43 -10.74 19.21 -1.55
N ALA A 44 -11.09 19.47 -2.81
CA ALA A 44 -12.42 19.87 -3.29
C ALA A 44 -13.22 18.69 -3.89
N ALA A 45 -12.98 17.46 -3.41
CA ALA A 45 -13.62 16.26 -3.91
C ALA A 45 -15.12 16.21 -3.56
N THR A 46 -15.92 15.70 -4.48
CA THR A 46 -17.35 15.48 -4.26
C THR A 46 -17.58 14.35 -3.24
N ASN A 47 -18.78 14.29 -2.65
CA ASN A 47 -19.14 13.19 -1.76
C ASN A 47 -19.08 11.81 -2.45
N GLU A 48 -19.38 11.77 -3.75
CA GLU A 48 -19.34 10.56 -4.57
C GLU A 48 -17.90 10.07 -4.77
N GLU A 49 -16.97 11.00 -5.06
CA GLU A 49 -15.54 10.71 -5.16
C GLU A 49 -14.98 10.21 -3.83
N ARG A 50 -15.35 10.87 -2.72
CA ARG A 50 -14.96 10.47 -1.36
C ARG A 50 -15.44 9.07 -1.01
N ALA A 51 -16.72 8.79 -1.24
CA ALA A 51 -17.29 7.46 -1.01
C ALA A 51 -16.60 6.39 -1.86
N THR A 52 -16.37 6.68 -3.15
CA THR A 52 -15.68 5.78 -4.08
C THR A 52 -14.27 5.44 -3.60
N ALA A 53 -13.49 6.45 -3.20
CA ALA A 53 -12.15 6.27 -2.68
C ALA A 53 -12.14 5.50 -1.34
N LEU A 54 -13.07 5.81 -0.43
CA LEU A 54 -13.16 5.13 0.87
C LEU A 54 -13.50 3.65 0.71
N ILE A 55 -14.48 3.30 -0.13
CA ILE A 55 -14.84 1.92 -0.45
C ILE A 55 -13.62 1.19 -1.01
N PHE A 56 -12.89 1.85 -1.92
CA PHE A 56 -11.68 1.29 -2.52
C PHE A 56 -10.60 1.00 -1.47
N LEU A 57 -10.28 1.96 -0.60
CA LEU A 57 -9.29 1.78 0.48
C LEU A 57 -9.69 0.65 1.41
N ARG A 58 -10.94 0.64 1.91
CA ARG A 58 -11.47 -0.41 2.79
C ARG A 58 -11.46 -1.80 2.15
N HIS A 59 -11.58 -1.88 0.82
CA HIS A 59 -11.50 -3.16 0.11
C HIS A 59 -10.07 -3.72 0.04
N HIS A 60 -9.06 -2.85 0.13
CA HIS A 60 -7.65 -3.18 -0.05
C HIS A 60 -6.84 -3.06 1.24
N ILE A 61 -7.47 -3.11 2.41
CA ILE A 61 -6.77 -3.29 3.70
C ILE A 61 -7.23 -4.58 4.37
N ASP A 62 -6.44 -5.05 5.34
CA ASP A 62 -6.79 -6.18 6.19
C ASP A 62 -8.13 -5.98 6.91
N ASP A 63 -8.84 -7.08 7.18
CA ASP A 63 -10.17 -7.01 7.80
C ASP A 63 -10.10 -6.48 9.25
N ASP A 64 -9.01 -6.75 9.99
CA ASP A 64 -8.82 -6.22 11.33
C ASP A 64 -8.54 -4.71 11.30
N LEU A 65 -7.73 -4.24 10.35
CA LEU A 65 -7.53 -2.81 10.11
C LEU A 65 -8.84 -2.12 9.72
N LYS A 66 -9.64 -2.77 8.88
CA LYS A 66 -10.95 -2.26 8.49
C LYS A 66 -11.90 -2.14 9.68
N TYR A 67 -11.87 -3.09 10.61
CA TYR A 67 -12.65 -3.06 11.85
C TYR A 67 -12.19 -1.93 12.77
N GLU A 68 -10.88 -1.76 12.95
CA GLU A 68 -10.29 -0.70 13.77
C GLU A 68 -10.68 0.70 13.29
N TYR A 69 -10.65 0.91 11.96
CA TYR A 69 -11.03 2.18 11.34
C TYR A 69 -12.47 2.19 10.82
N LEU A 70 -13.41 1.42 11.41
CA LEU A 70 -14.78 1.31 10.90
C LEU A 70 -15.53 2.66 10.92
N THR A 71 -15.25 3.52 11.89
CA THR A 71 -15.92 4.83 12.07
C THR A 71 -15.36 5.94 11.20
N VAL A 72 -14.25 5.72 10.49
CA VAL A 72 -13.62 6.75 9.65
C VAL A 72 -14.37 6.92 8.33
N GLU A 73 -15.09 8.03 8.17
CA GLU A 73 -15.93 8.29 6.98
C GLU A 73 -15.21 9.10 5.89
N ASN A 74 -14.01 9.60 6.18
CA ASN A 74 -13.22 10.38 5.22
C ASN A 74 -12.04 9.53 4.68
N PRO A 75 -11.90 9.37 3.35
CA PRO A 75 -10.77 8.63 2.78
C PRO A 75 -9.40 9.26 3.07
N LEU A 76 -9.31 10.59 3.17
CA LEU A 76 -8.06 11.29 3.53
C LEU A 76 -7.65 10.93 4.96
N GLU A 77 -8.60 10.96 5.89
CA GLU A 77 -8.34 10.60 7.30
C GLU A 77 -7.91 9.14 7.43
N LEU A 78 -8.59 8.22 6.73
CA LEU A 78 -8.18 6.80 6.71
C LEU A 78 -6.76 6.65 6.15
N TRP A 79 -6.47 7.36 5.06
CA TRP A 79 -5.15 7.36 4.43
C TRP A 79 -4.06 7.89 5.37
N GLN A 80 -4.31 8.99 6.08
CA GLN A 80 -3.39 9.57 7.06
C GLN A 80 -3.17 8.63 8.26
N ASN A 81 -4.24 8.07 8.84
CA ASN A 81 -4.13 7.11 9.95
C ASN A 81 -3.28 5.89 9.59
N LEU A 82 -3.47 5.34 8.38
CA LEU A 82 -2.65 4.23 7.89
C LEU A 82 -1.21 4.68 7.63
N ASN A 83 -1.00 5.89 7.12
CA ASN A 83 0.34 6.42 6.93
C ASN A 83 1.07 6.56 8.26
N ASP A 84 0.48 7.22 9.25
CA ASP A 84 1.08 7.47 10.56
C ASP A 84 1.40 6.14 11.26
N ARG A 85 0.47 5.18 11.19
CA ARG A 85 0.67 3.85 11.77
C ARG A 85 1.89 3.15 11.19
N PHE A 86 2.09 3.20 9.88
CA PHE A 86 3.12 2.41 9.19
C PHE A 86 4.31 3.25 8.70
N GLU A 87 4.36 4.54 9.00
CA GLU A 87 5.46 5.42 8.59
C GLU A 87 6.78 5.01 9.25
N HIS A 88 6.72 4.53 10.49
CA HIS A 88 7.90 3.96 11.16
C HIS A 88 8.47 2.75 10.40
N LEU A 89 7.65 2.01 9.65
CA LEU A 89 8.15 0.96 8.78
C LEU A 89 8.95 1.54 7.62
N LYS A 90 8.71 2.77 7.14
CA LYS A 90 9.66 3.39 6.19
C LYS A 90 11.04 3.55 6.83
N ALA A 91 11.10 3.98 8.08
CA ALA A 91 12.37 4.16 8.78
C ALA A 91 13.09 2.85 9.12
N VAL A 92 12.36 1.74 9.30
CA VAL A 92 12.96 0.43 9.66
C VAL A 92 13.16 -0.47 8.43
N VAL A 93 12.17 -0.53 7.54
CA VAL A 93 12.20 -1.34 6.33
C VAL A 93 13.15 -0.75 5.31
N LEU A 94 13.21 0.58 5.12
CA LEU A 94 14.11 1.14 4.10
C LEU A 94 15.58 0.82 4.37
N PRO A 95 16.15 1.04 5.58
CA PRO A 95 17.53 0.63 5.85
C PRO A 95 17.73 -0.88 5.76
N LYS A 96 16.74 -1.67 6.18
CA LYS A 96 16.81 -3.13 6.06
C LYS A 96 16.80 -3.59 4.61
N THR A 97 15.90 -3.09 3.78
CA THR A 97 15.83 -3.35 2.33
C THR A 97 17.11 -2.89 1.64
N MET A 98 17.67 -1.72 2.01
CA MET A 98 18.97 -1.27 1.49
C MET A 98 20.12 -2.19 1.93
N ASN A 99 20.09 -2.71 3.15
CA ASN A 99 21.07 -3.69 3.62
C ASN A 99 20.91 -5.04 2.91
N ASP A 100 19.68 -5.53 2.76
CA ASP A 100 19.37 -6.77 2.03
C ASP A 100 19.82 -6.65 0.56
N TRP A 101 19.62 -5.48 -0.07
CA TRP A 101 20.15 -5.17 -1.41
C TRP A 101 21.67 -5.10 -1.43
N ALA A 102 22.31 -4.49 -0.43
CA ALA A 102 23.76 -4.42 -0.33
C ALA A 102 24.41 -5.81 -0.13
N GLN A 103 23.66 -6.76 0.45
CA GLN A 103 24.09 -8.15 0.60
C GLN A 103 23.83 -9.02 -0.64
N LEU A 104 23.00 -8.58 -1.58
CA LEU A 104 22.81 -9.28 -2.85
C LEU A 104 24.05 -9.19 -3.72
N ARG A 105 24.64 -10.34 -4.05
CA ARG A 105 25.73 -10.42 -5.03
C ARG A 105 25.24 -11.16 -6.26
N PHE A 106 25.50 -10.57 -7.42
CA PHE A 106 25.13 -11.17 -8.71
C PHE A 106 25.65 -12.60 -8.88
N GLN A 107 26.86 -12.87 -8.37
CA GLN A 107 27.49 -14.20 -8.42
C GLN A 107 26.71 -15.31 -7.69
N ASP A 108 25.81 -14.95 -6.78
CA ASP A 108 25.01 -15.90 -6.01
C ASP A 108 23.79 -16.41 -6.82
N PHE A 109 23.59 -15.91 -8.05
CA PHE A 109 22.44 -16.23 -8.93
C PHE A 109 22.89 -16.80 -10.27
N LYS A 110 22.08 -17.69 -10.85
CA LYS A 110 22.43 -18.36 -12.11
C LYS A 110 22.18 -17.48 -13.34
N THR A 111 21.24 -16.55 -13.25
CA THR A 111 20.87 -15.67 -14.36
C THR A 111 20.57 -14.24 -13.91
N VAL A 112 20.70 -13.31 -14.85
CA VAL A 112 20.29 -11.89 -14.66
C VAL A 112 18.81 -11.78 -14.30
N SER A 113 17.96 -12.59 -14.91
CA SER A 113 16.52 -12.57 -14.61
C SER A 113 16.22 -12.97 -13.17
N GLU A 114 16.96 -13.93 -12.62
CA GLU A 114 16.77 -14.43 -11.25
C GLU A 114 17.24 -13.43 -10.20
N TYR A 115 18.42 -12.83 -10.42
CA TYR A 115 18.92 -11.72 -9.61
C TYR A 115 17.93 -10.55 -9.61
N ASN A 116 17.50 -10.09 -10.79
CA ASN A 116 16.55 -8.98 -10.91
C ASN A 116 15.21 -9.32 -10.25
N SER A 117 14.65 -10.51 -10.50
CA SER A 117 13.42 -10.97 -9.84
C SER A 117 13.55 -10.91 -8.33
N THR A 118 14.71 -11.27 -7.76
CA THR A 118 14.93 -11.29 -6.31
C THR A 118 15.07 -9.87 -5.77
N LEU A 119 15.83 -9.02 -6.46
CA LEU A 119 15.96 -7.59 -6.14
C LEU A 119 14.60 -6.87 -6.10
N PHE A 120 13.70 -7.16 -7.04
CA PHE A 120 12.35 -6.58 -7.10
C PHE A 120 11.34 -7.21 -6.13
N LYS A 121 11.70 -8.30 -5.44
CA LYS A 121 10.85 -8.97 -4.43
C LYS A 121 11.20 -8.58 -2.99
N ILE A 122 12.37 -7.99 -2.75
CA ILE A 122 12.76 -7.38 -1.48
C ILE A 122 12.08 -6.02 -1.36
#